data_AF-A0A812LE00-F1
#
_entry.id   AF-A0A812LE00-F1
#
_cell.length_a   1.000
_cell.length_b   1.000
_cell.length_c   1.000
_cell.angle_alpha   90.00
_cell.angle_beta   90.00
_cell.angle_gamma   90.00
#
_symmetry.space_group_name_H-M   'P 1'
#
loop_
_entity.id
_entity.type
_entity.pdbx_description
1 polymer ?
#
loop_
_entity_poly.entity_id
_entity_poly.type
_entity_poly.pdbx_seq_one_letter_code
_entity_poly.pdbx_strand_id
1 'polypeptide(L)'
;MILRAGGAGNLGNNRLLLPILVYLPMGVFFLMFFFGQHATHPFWPTSLWVDRACAHQTDHELKRRQIQALPVFVARSSSMLVLWDDEYFQRLWCQLELATFAKYGSVQKVNILPLWLAPWLLSALVINIGAASGWNFLWYGVSPDVLYSLVAAIQGRIPETLSEPVTSVIIVTLFGSMVGLPASIPWAIAGKAKLRSHELMLDQMANFDCRAAQCTEPADRLLVQQQVQHLFRAPLEPSCSSDSVEVDQIDDKSLDAFNGYIQGPLRSVVMENVGARLHVPYGLCLLAGLPMTFYSGVDILQCDEACVASNGFEAFSSYMKASMVTWLVNILLVYPIFYPVFLRMLKRAFSVQRECLQFFLAVISSIVSLSYGYFCSGWVFGLFYSWVQHGIVGLLPLLALLVILVLQQQCLFGNY
;
A
#
# COMPACT_ATOMS: atom_id res chain seq x y z
N MET A 1 7.21 31.16 -12.62
CA MET A 1 6.38 30.71 -13.76
C MET A 1 5.05 31.46 -13.78
N ILE A 2 4.20 31.32 -12.76
CA ILE A 2 2.91 32.03 -12.61
C ILE A 2 3.06 33.57 -12.73
N LEU A 3 4.05 34.16 -12.05
CA LEU A 3 4.31 35.61 -12.10
C LEU A 3 4.78 36.12 -13.48
N ARG A 4 5.44 35.27 -14.28
CA ARG A 4 5.85 35.62 -15.66
C ARG A 4 4.72 35.43 -16.67
N ALA A 5 3.78 34.52 -16.39
CA ALA A 5 2.62 34.27 -17.23
C ALA A 5 1.49 35.30 -17.02
N GLY A 6 1.57 36.17 -16.00
CA GLY A 6 0.51 37.14 -15.70
C GLY A 6 -0.71 36.53 -14.98
N GLY A 7 -0.59 35.31 -14.43
CA GLY A 7 -1.67 34.61 -13.73
C GLY A 7 -1.65 33.10 -13.97
N ALA A 8 -2.42 32.35 -13.16
CA ALA A 8 -2.52 30.89 -13.30
C ALA A 8 -3.27 30.46 -14.57
N GLY A 9 -4.24 31.26 -15.05
CA GLY A 9 -5.00 30.99 -16.28
C GLY A 9 -4.19 31.11 -17.58
N ASN A 10 -2.99 31.69 -17.53
CA ASN A 10 -2.11 31.88 -18.69
C ASN A 10 -1.03 30.78 -18.82
N LEU A 11 -1.16 29.70 -18.05
CA LEU A 11 -0.24 28.55 -18.09
C LEU A 11 -0.68 27.46 -19.09
N GLY A 12 -1.79 27.67 -19.80
CA GLY A 12 -2.32 26.72 -20.77
C GLY A 12 -1.28 26.25 -21.80
N ASN A 13 -1.36 24.98 -22.20
CA ASN A 13 -0.45 24.33 -23.14
C ASN A 13 1.05 24.33 -22.74
N ASN A 14 1.38 24.63 -21.48
CA ASN A 14 2.78 24.65 -21.05
C ASN A 14 3.32 23.24 -20.72
N ARG A 15 4.22 22.76 -21.57
CA ARG A 15 4.86 21.43 -21.44
C ARG A 15 5.69 21.22 -20.17
N LEU A 16 6.03 22.28 -19.44
CA LEU A 16 6.79 22.20 -18.18
C LEU A 16 5.92 21.87 -16.96
N LEU A 17 4.60 21.93 -17.07
CA LEU A 17 3.70 21.67 -15.93
C LEU A 17 3.86 20.24 -15.41
N LEU A 18 3.86 19.23 -16.30
CA LEU A 18 4.03 17.83 -15.90
C LEU A 18 5.39 17.56 -15.21
N PRO A 19 6.55 17.97 -15.78
CA PRO A 19 7.83 17.83 -15.09
C PRO A 19 7.89 18.51 -13.73
N ILE A 20 7.35 19.74 -13.60
CA ILE A 20 7.45 20.52 -12.38
C ILE A 20 6.50 20.00 -11.30
N LEU A 21 5.27 19.69 -11.66
CA LEU A 21 4.22 19.34 -10.70
C LEU A 21 4.19 17.85 -10.38
N VAL A 22 4.63 16.97 -11.27
CA VAL A 22 4.61 15.51 -11.05
C VAL A 22 6.02 14.95 -10.87
N TYR A 23 6.90 15.10 -11.87
CA TYR A 23 8.19 14.41 -11.84
C TYR A 23 9.13 14.96 -10.77
N LEU A 24 9.17 16.27 -10.55
CA LEU A 24 9.99 16.88 -9.52
C LEU A 24 9.61 16.42 -8.10
N PRO A 25 8.35 16.57 -7.62
CA PRO A 25 8.01 16.09 -6.28
C PRO A 25 8.10 14.58 -6.14
N MET A 26 7.84 13.81 -7.20
CA MET A 26 8.08 12.36 -7.17
C MET A 26 9.58 12.03 -7.10
N GLY A 27 10.43 12.79 -7.79
CA GLY A 27 11.89 12.68 -7.69
C GLY A 27 12.38 12.98 -6.27
N VAL A 28 11.86 14.04 -5.64
CA VAL A 28 12.12 14.36 -4.23
C VAL A 28 11.65 13.24 -3.31
N PHE A 29 10.45 12.69 -3.56
CA PHE A 29 9.94 11.54 -2.80
C PHE A 29 10.89 10.35 -2.90
N PHE A 30 11.34 9.95 -4.10
CA PHE A 30 12.27 8.84 -4.25
C PHE A 30 13.63 9.11 -3.61
N LEU A 31 14.16 10.34 -3.75
CA LEU A 31 15.40 10.73 -3.07
C LEU A 31 15.27 10.59 -1.55
N MET A 32 14.16 11.05 -0.96
CA MET A 32 13.89 10.88 0.47
C MET A 32 13.59 9.43 0.86
N PHE A 33 12.97 8.64 -0.02
CA PHE A 33 12.69 7.23 0.25
C PHE A 33 13.98 6.40 0.35
N PHE A 34 14.93 6.62 -0.56
CA PHE A 34 16.18 5.85 -0.60
C PHE A 34 17.30 6.44 0.27
N PHE A 35 17.34 7.76 0.42
CA PHE A 35 18.45 8.47 1.09
C PHE A 35 18.01 9.34 2.27
N GLY A 36 16.71 9.35 2.60
CA GLY A 36 16.16 10.20 3.66
C GLY A 36 16.83 9.96 5.01
N GLN A 37 17.25 8.73 5.31
CA GLN A 37 18.00 8.41 6.52
C GLN A 37 19.29 9.23 6.68
N HIS A 38 19.98 9.58 5.58
CA HIS A 38 21.17 10.43 5.63
C HIS A 38 20.84 11.89 5.90
N ALA A 39 19.69 12.34 5.40
CA ALA A 39 19.21 13.71 5.61
C ALA A 39 18.58 13.91 6.99
N THR A 40 17.91 12.89 7.55
CA THR A 40 17.20 12.97 8.83
C THR A 40 18.07 12.66 10.03
N HIS A 41 19.08 11.78 9.89
CA HIS A 41 19.95 11.38 11.01
C HIS A 41 20.59 12.55 11.79
N PRO A 42 21.08 13.64 11.16
CA PRO A 42 21.62 14.80 11.89
C PRO A 42 20.59 15.50 12.79
N PHE A 43 19.31 15.42 12.44
CA PHE A 43 18.23 16.12 13.14
C PHE A 43 17.50 15.22 14.12
N TRP A 44 17.30 13.95 13.77
CA TRP A 44 16.61 12.92 14.57
C TRP A 44 17.49 11.67 14.66
N PRO A 45 18.46 11.64 15.58
CA PRO A 45 19.34 10.48 15.74
C PRO A 45 18.53 9.29 16.26
N THR A 46 18.48 8.22 15.48
CA THR A 46 17.89 6.94 15.87
C THR A 46 19.00 5.96 16.21
N SER A 47 19.07 5.51 17.46
CA SER A 47 19.97 4.43 17.85
C SER A 47 19.36 3.08 17.48
N LEU A 48 20.01 2.34 16.60
CA LEU A 48 19.62 0.98 16.22
C LEU A 48 20.63 0.00 16.80
N TRP A 49 20.13 -1.08 17.39
CA TRP A 49 20.93 -2.25 17.74
C TRP A 49 20.66 -3.33 16.70
N VAL A 50 21.71 -3.81 16.05
CA VAL A 50 21.63 -4.87 15.03
C VAL A 50 22.66 -5.92 15.42
N ASP A 51 22.19 -7.13 15.71
CA ASP A 51 22.98 -8.26 16.20
C ASP A 51 24.31 -8.43 15.45
N ARG A 52 24.28 -8.49 14.12
CA ARG A 52 25.44 -8.73 13.27
C ARG A 52 26.42 -7.57 13.23
N ALA A 53 25.95 -6.35 13.46
CA ALA A 53 26.78 -5.15 13.49
C ALA A 53 27.39 -4.91 14.90
N CYS A 54 26.70 -5.36 15.95
CA CYS A 54 27.08 -5.10 17.33
C CYS A 54 27.81 -6.28 18.00
N ALA A 55 27.59 -7.51 17.55
CA ALA A 55 28.30 -8.70 18.01
C ALA A 55 29.52 -9.00 17.15
N HIS A 56 30.61 -9.42 17.80
CA HIS A 56 31.86 -9.79 17.17
C HIS A 56 31.67 -11.05 16.33
N GLN A 57 31.99 -10.98 15.04
CA GLN A 57 31.73 -12.08 14.10
C GLN A 57 32.88 -13.09 14.01
N THR A 58 34.10 -12.70 14.40
CA THR A 58 35.33 -13.48 14.20
C THR A 58 35.95 -14.06 15.48
N ASP A 59 35.51 -13.60 16.66
CA ASP A 59 36.04 -14.05 17.96
C ASP A 59 34.91 -14.79 18.66
N HIS A 60 35.04 -16.12 18.74
CA HIS A 60 34.00 -16.99 19.27
C HIS A 60 33.74 -16.76 20.77
N GLU A 61 34.76 -16.41 21.56
CA GLU A 61 34.58 -16.19 23.00
C GLU A 61 33.94 -14.82 23.26
N LEU A 62 34.35 -13.78 22.53
CA LEU A 62 33.71 -12.48 22.62
C LEU A 62 32.27 -12.53 22.13
N LYS A 63 32.01 -13.23 21.01
CA LYS A 63 30.67 -13.49 20.47
C LYS A 63 29.81 -14.18 21.52
N ARG A 64 30.30 -15.25 22.14
CA ARG A 64 29.58 -15.99 23.19
C ARG A 64 29.19 -15.08 24.37
N ARG A 65 30.09 -14.22 24.84
CA ARG A 65 29.80 -13.26 25.93
C ARG A 65 28.76 -12.22 25.51
N GLN A 66 28.83 -11.72 24.28
CA GLN A 66 27.88 -10.73 23.76
C GLN A 66 26.50 -11.34 23.52
N ILE A 67 26.44 -12.58 23.05
CA ILE A 67 25.21 -13.37 22.96
C ILE A 67 24.56 -13.51 24.34
N GLN A 68 25.34 -13.82 25.38
CA GLN A 68 24.82 -13.90 26.75
C GLN A 68 24.26 -12.56 27.25
N ALA A 69 24.75 -11.43 26.73
CA ALA A 69 24.27 -10.09 27.05
C ALA A 69 23.10 -9.63 26.16
N LEU A 70 22.73 -10.37 25.11
CA LEU A 70 21.64 -10.01 24.18
C LEU A 70 20.34 -9.65 24.92
N PRO A 71 19.91 -10.40 25.95
CA PRO A 71 18.70 -10.03 26.69
C PRO A 71 18.72 -8.64 27.30
N VAL A 72 19.89 -8.16 27.73
CA VAL A 72 20.05 -6.84 28.34
C VAL A 72 19.84 -5.74 27.29
N PHE A 73 20.39 -5.90 26.09
CA PHE A 73 20.21 -4.94 25.01
C PHE A 73 18.75 -4.88 24.57
N VAL A 74 18.15 -6.06 24.33
CA VAL A 74 16.75 -6.16 23.91
C VAL A 74 15.80 -5.59 24.97
N ALA A 75 16.04 -5.84 26.26
CA ALA A 75 15.23 -5.29 27.34
C ALA A 75 15.33 -3.75 27.49
N ARG A 76 16.43 -3.14 27.04
CA ARG A 76 16.61 -1.67 27.06
C ARG A 76 16.10 -0.97 25.81
N SER A 77 15.76 -1.72 24.76
CA SER A 77 15.21 -1.16 23.52
C SER A 77 13.81 -0.59 23.73
N SER A 78 13.53 0.58 23.16
CA SER A 78 12.21 1.22 23.24
C SER A 78 11.15 0.53 22.38
N SER A 79 11.58 -0.16 21.32
CA SER A 79 10.75 -0.86 20.34
C SER A 79 11.57 -1.92 19.59
N MET A 80 10.90 -2.92 19.02
CA MET A 80 11.50 -3.94 18.15
C MET A 80 10.96 -3.80 16.73
N LEU A 81 11.83 -3.62 15.75
CA LEU A 81 11.48 -3.63 14.32
C LEU A 81 11.85 -5.00 13.73
N VAL A 82 10.84 -5.73 13.27
CA VAL A 82 10.99 -7.04 12.63
C VAL A 82 10.84 -6.87 11.13
N LEU A 83 11.93 -7.03 10.38
CA LEU A 83 11.90 -7.09 8.92
C LEU A 83 11.54 -8.51 8.50
N TRP A 84 10.27 -8.74 8.18
CA TRP A 84 9.77 -10.09 7.92
C TRP A 84 10.03 -10.51 6.47
N ASP A 85 10.79 -11.59 6.33
CA ASP A 85 10.91 -12.44 5.13
C ASP A 85 10.23 -13.80 5.38
N ASP A 86 10.18 -14.66 4.37
CA ASP A 86 9.59 -15.99 4.43
C ASP A 86 10.33 -16.98 5.34
N GLU A 87 11.55 -16.65 5.78
CA GLU A 87 12.39 -17.46 6.66
C GLU A 87 12.39 -16.94 8.11
N TYR A 88 11.79 -15.78 8.40
CA TYR A 88 11.87 -15.13 9.71
C TYR A 88 11.42 -16.05 10.86
N PHE A 89 10.23 -16.63 10.74
CA PHE A 89 9.71 -17.56 11.75
C PHE A 89 10.41 -18.93 11.74
N GLN A 90 11.23 -19.21 10.72
CA GLN A 90 12.04 -20.43 10.66
C GLN A 90 13.39 -20.26 11.36
N ARG A 91 13.85 -19.03 11.62
CA ARG A 91 15.17 -18.77 12.22
C ARG A 91 15.08 -18.73 13.75
N LEU A 92 15.68 -19.71 14.42
CA LEU A 92 15.65 -19.86 15.89
C LEU A 92 16.26 -18.65 16.61
N TRP A 93 17.28 -18.02 16.02
CA TRP A 93 17.91 -16.83 16.60
C TRP A 93 16.95 -15.64 16.69
N CYS A 94 16.19 -15.40 15.61
CA CYS A 94 15.15 -14.37 15.60
C CYS A 94 14.06 -14.65 16.66
N GLN A 95 13.80 -15.94 16.95
CA GLN A 95 12.84 -16.31 17.99
C GLN A 95 13.36 -16.00 19.40
N LEU A 96 14.66 -16.16 19.66
CA LEU A 96 15.26 -15.75 20.92
C LEU A 96 15.13 -14.25 21.16
N GLU A 97 15.43 -13.43 20.15
CA GLU A 97 15.31 -11.97 20.23
C GLU A 97 13.86 -11.57 20.49
N LEU A 98 12.92 -12.16 19.75
CA LEU A 98 11.49 -11.91 19.89
C LEU A 98 10.96 -12.38 21.25
N ALA A 99 11.36 -13.56 21.73
CA ALA A 99 11.02 -14.08 23.05
C ALA A 99 11.54 -13.15 24.15
N THR A 100 12.76 -12.65 23.98
CA THR A 100 13.37 -11.75 24.96
C THR A 100 12.64 -10.41 25.00
N PHE A 101 12.32 -9.83 23.84
CA PHE A 101 11.55 -8.59 23.79
C PHE A 101 10.13 -8.80 24.30
N ALA A 102 9.50 -9.94 24.02
CA ALA A 102 8.18 -10.28 24.54
C ALA A 102 8.13 -10.34 26.07
N LYS A 103 9.22 -10.80 26.71
CA LYS A 103 9.30 -10.90 28.18
C LYS A 103 9.44 -9.55 28.87
N TYR A 104 10.27 -8.66 28.33
CA TYR A 104 10.64 -7.40 29.00
C TYR A 104 9.97 -6.16 28.39
N GLY A 105 9.56 -6.25 27.13
CA GLY A 105 8.89 -5.20 26.38
C GLY A 105 7.37 -5.38 26.38
N SER A 106 6.72 -4.69 25.44
CA SER A 106 5.28 -4.81 25.21
C SER A 106 5.04 -5.24 23.77
N VAL A 107 4.06 -6.11 23.56
CA VAL A 107 3.72 -6.63 22.23
C VAL A 107 3.35 -5.50 21.25
N GLN A 108 2.76 -4.41 21.74
CA GLN A 108 2.41 -3.23 20.95
C GLN A 108 3.64 -2.47 20.42
N LYS A 109 4.83 -2.71 21.01
CA LYS A 109 6.09 -2.10 20.59
C LYS A 109 6.87 -2.98 19.60
N VAL A 110 6.29 -4.11 19.18
CA VAL A 110 6.82 -4.96 18.10
C VAL A 110 6.20 -4.53 16.78
N ASN A 111 7.00 -3.93 15.92
CA ASN A 111 6.59 -3.51 14.59
C ASN A 111 7.08 -4.54 13.56
N ILE A 112 6.17 -5.34 13.01
CA ILE A 112 6.49 -6.25 11.90
C ILE A 112 6.29 -5.51 10.59
N LEU A 113 7.37 -5.38 9.81
CA LEU A 113 7.39 -4.77 8.48
C LEU A 113 7.63 -5.86 7.43
N PRO A 114 6.59 -6.27 6.67
CA PRO A 114 6.77 -7.24 5.59
C PRO A 114 7.59 -6.66 4.45
N LEU A 115 8.60 -7.39 3.97
CA LEU A 115 9.48 -6.91 2.91
C LEU A 115 8.80 -6.74 1.54
N TRP A 116 7.61 -7.32 1.32
CA TRP A 116 6.83 -7.10 0.11
C TRP A 116 6.23 -5.68 0.02
N LEU A 117 6.11 -4.97 1.15
CA LEU A 117 5.41 -3.68 1.23
C LEU A 117 6.07 -2.58 0.39
N ALA A 118 7.39 -2.43 0.51
CA ALA A 118 8.14 -1.41 -0.21
C ALA A 118 8.12 -1.64 -1.75
N PRO A 119 8.43 -2.84 -2.28
CA PRO A 119 8.28 -3.13 -3.71
C PRO A 119 6.86 -2.92 -4.23
N TRP A 120 5.85 -3.27 -3.44
CA TRP A 120 4.45 -3.05 -3.79
C TRP A 120 4.12 -1.55 -3.94
N LEU A 121 4.51 -0.73 -2.95
CA LEU A 121 4.30 0.72 -2.98
C LEU A 121 5.06 1.38 -4.13
N LEU A 122 6.34 1.05 -4.31
CA LEU A 122 7.16 1.61 -5.38
C LEU A 122 6.61 1.25 -6.76
N SER A 123 6.13 0.02 -6.94
CA SER A 123 5.47 -0.40 -8.18
C SER A 123 4.21 0.41 -8.43
N ALA A 124 3.37 0.61 -7.41
CA ALA A 124 2.17 1.43 -7.52
C ALA A 124 2.50 2.87 -7.92
N LEU A 125 3.52 3.47 -7.32
CA LEU A 125 3.96 4.84 -7.63
C LEU A 125 4.46 4.95 -9.09
N VAL A 126 5.30 4.03 -9.54
CA VAL A 126 5.80 4.02 -10.92
C VAL A 126 4.65 3.87 -11.92
N ILE A 127 3.69 2.99 -11.63
CA ILE A 127 2.49 2.81 -12.45
C ILE A 127 1.67 4.10 -12.54
N ASN A 128 1.44 4.78 -11.41
CA ASN A 128 0.69 6.02 -11.38
C ASN A 128 1.44 7.19 -12.06
N ILE A 129 2.78 7.21 -12.03
CA ILE A 129 3.58 8.15 -12.84
C ILE A 129 3.38 7.87 -14.33
N GLY A 130 3.43 6.60 -14.74
CA GLY A 130 3.14 6.19 -16.11
C GLY A 130 1.72 6.58 -16.53
N ALA A 131 0.74 6.41 -15.65
CA ALA A 131 -0.64 6.82 -15.88
C ALA A 131 -0.76 8.34 -16.09
N ALA A 132 -0.19 9.15 -15.19
CA ALA A 132 -0.16 10.61 -15.32
C ALA A 132 0.50 11.05 -16.63
N SER A 133 1.61 10.40 -17.01
CA SER A 133 2.33 10.69 -18.26
C SER A 133 1.49 10.34 -19.49
N GLY A 134 0.81 9.19 -19.46
CA GLY A 134 -0.08 8.74 -20.52
C GLY A 134 -1.30 9.65 -20.69
N TRP A 135 -1.93 10.05 -19.58
CA TRP A 135 -3.03 11.03 -19.59
C TRP A 135 -2.59 12.37 -20.20
N ASN A 136 -1.45 12.90 -19.75
CA ASN A 136 -0.92 14.15 -20.29
C ASN A 136 -0.64 14.05 -21.80
N PHE A 137 -0.06 12.94 -22.25
CA PHE A 137 0.23 12.71 -23.66
C PHE A 137 -1.05 12.60 -24.49
N LEU A 138 -2.07 11.91 -23.98
CA LEU A 138 -3.34 11.76 -24.69
C LEU A 138 -4.09 13.08 -24.85
N TRP A 139 -4.13 13.91 -23.80
CA TRP A 139 -4.92 15.14 -23.82
C TRP A 139 -4.20 16.30 -24.52
N TYR A 140 -2.87 16.38 -24.37
CA TYR A 140 -2.09 17.54 -24.83
C TYR A 140 -1.02 17.19 -25.88
N GLY A 141 -0.74 15.90 -26.10
CA GLY A 141 0.23 15.42 -27.09
C GLY A 141 -0.41 14.88 -28.38
N VAL A 142 -1.64 14.40 -28.32
CA VAL A 142 -2.42 13.97 -29.49
C VAL A 142 -3.06 15.18 -30.17
N SER A 143 -3.21 15.16 -31.49
CA SER A 143 -3.88 16.25 -32.20
C SER A 143 -5.33 16.40 -31.73
N PRO A 144 -5.79 17.64 -31.45
CA PRO A 144 -7.16 17.88 -30.97
C PRO A 144 -8.21 17.28 -31.90
N ASP A 145 -7.98 17.28 -33.22
CA ASP A 145 -8.90 16.76 -34.24
C ASP A 145 -9.27 15.28 -34.04
N VAL A 146 -8.33 14.46 -33.58
CA VAL A 146 -8.58 13.03 -33.31
C VAL A 146 -9.52 12.88 -32.11
N LEU A 147 -9.27 13.64 -31.04
CA LEU A 147 -10.10 13.60 -29.84
C LEU A 147 -11.50 14.14 -30.12
N TYR A 148 -11.61 15.26 -30.83
CA TYR A 148 -12.89 15.84 -31.24
C TYR A 148 -13.70 14.91 -32.15
N SER A 149 -13.06 14.24 -33.11
CA SER A 149 -13.74 13.28 -34.00
C SER A 149 -14.29 12.09 -33.23
N LEU A 150 -13.55 11.59 -32.24
CA LEU A 150 -13.99 10.49 -31.38
C LEU A 150 -15.15 10.91 -30.49
N VAL A 151 -15.04 12.07 -29.83
CA VAL A 151 -16.11 12.65 -28.99
C VAL A 151 -17.39 12.81 -29.81
N ALA A 152 -17.31 13.43 -30.99
CA ALA A 152 -18.46 13.64 -31.88
C ALA A 152 -19.10 12.32 -32.35
N ALA A 153 -18.28 11.30 -32.66
CA ALA A 153 -18.78 10.00 -33.06
C ALA A 153 -19.53 9.26 -31.93
N ILE A 154 -19.13 9.48 -30.67
CA ILE A 154 -19.80 8.94 -29.49
C ILE A 154 -21.10 9.72 -29.23
N GLN A 155 -21.02 11.04 -29.15
CA GLN A 155 -22.17 11.92 -28.88
C GLN A 155 -23.28 11.73 -29.92
N GLY A 156 -22.94 11.59 -31.20
CA GLY A 156 -23.93 11.37 -32.28
C GLY A 156 -24.71 10.06 -32.20
N ARG A 157 -24.37 9.14 -31.28
CA ARG A 157 -25.05 7.85 -31.07
C ARG A 157 -25.85 7.79 -29.77
N ILE A 158 -25.82 8.85 -28.95
CA ILE A 158 -26.37 8.87 -27.59
C ILE A 158 -27.42 9.99 -27.50
N PRO A 159 -28.53 9.79 -26.77
CA PRO A 159 -29.48 10.88 -26.50
C PRO A 159 -28.80 12.08 -25.84
N GLU A 160 -29.20 13.31 -26.20
CA GLU A 160 -28.57 14.56 -25.73
C GLU A 160 -28.46 14.62 -24.20
N THR A 161 -29.48 14.16 -23.47
CA THR A 161 -29.53 14.18 -22.00
C THR A 161 -28.49 13.29 -21.32
N LEU A 162 -28.00 12.25 -22.01
CA LEU A 162 -26.98 11.32 -21.50
C LEU A 162 -25.64 11.47 -22.20
N SER A 163 -25.56 12.34 -23.21
CA SER A 163 -24.39 12.49 -24.08
C SER A 163 -23.13 12.81 -23.27
N GLU A 164 -23.16 13.84 -22.42
CA GLU A 164 -22.03 14.26 -21.59
C GLU A 164 -21.54 13.17 -20.60
N PRO A 165 -22.38 12.64 -19.68
CA PRO A 165 -21.90 11.68 -18.71
C PRO A 165 -21.43 10.37 -19.35
N VAL A 166 -22.14 9.87 -20.38
CA VAL A 166 -21.77 8.62 -21.04
C VAL A 166 -20.51 8.79 -21.88
N THR A 167 -20.34 9.92 -22.57
CA THR A 167 -19.12 10.21 -23.33
C THR A 167 -17.91 10.27 -22.40
N SER A 168 -18.02 10.95 -21.26
CA SER A 168 -16.97 10.98 -20.24
C SER A 168 -16.60 9.56 -19.77
N VAL A 169 -17.60 8.73 -19.43
CA VAL A 169 -17.36 7.34 -18.99
C VAL A 169 -16.62 6.54 -20.06
N ILE A 170 -17.07 6.60 -21.31
CA ILE A 170 -16.45 5.84 -22.41
C ILE A 170 -15.01 6.29 -22.63
N ILE A 171 -14.77 7.59 -22.76
CA ILE A 171 -13.44 8.16 -23.01
C ILE A 171 -12.51 7.86 -21.85
N VAL A 172 -12.91 8.18 -20.63
CA VAL A 172 -12.06 8.01 -19.44
C VAL A 172 -11.72 6.53 -19.24
N THR A 173 -12.70 5.64 -19.39
CA THR A 173 -12.47 4.20 -19.24
C THR A 173 -11.59 3.64 -20.34
N LEU A 174 -11.85 3.97 -21.60
CA LEU A 174 -11.10 3.46 -22.74
C LEU A 174 -9.63 3.88 -22.67
N PHE A 175 -9.39 5.19 -22.52
CA PHE A 175 -8.04 5.74 -22.47
C PHE A 175 -7.30 5.34 -21.19
N GLY A 176 -7.97 5.41 -20.04
CA GLY A 176 -7.39 4.98 -18.77
C GLY A 176 -7.00 3.51 -18.79
N SER A 177 -7.83 2.65 -19.39
CA SER A 177 -7.52 1.23 -19.57
C SER A 177 -6.33 1.05 -20.51
N MET A 178 -6.31 1.74 -21.65
CA MET A 178 -5.21 1.67 -22.62
C MET A 178 -3.87 2.08 -22.02
N VAL A 179 -3.83 3.19 -21.27
CA VAL A 179 -2.64 3.67 -20.56
C VAL A 179 -2.24 2.70 -19.44
N GLY A 180 -3.22 2.06 -18.78
CA GLY A 180 -3.00 1.08 -17.72
C GLY A 180 -2.57 -0.31 -18.19
N LEU A 181 -2.75 -0.66 -19.48
CA LEU A 181 -2.43 -2.00 -19.99
C LEU A 181 -0.96 -2.40 -19.77
N PRO A 182 0.05 -1.57 -20.10
CA PRO A 182 1.46 -1.91 -19.85
C PRO A 182 1.78 -2.12 -18.37
N ALA A 183 1.06 -1.42 -17.49
CA ALA A 183 1.21 -1.51 -16.05
C ALA A 183 0.57 -2.77 -15.43
N SER A 184 -0.30 -3.47 -16.15
CA SER A 184 -1.03 -4.62 -15.62
C SER A 184 -0.12 -5.81 -15.22
N ILE A 185 0.96 -6.03 -15.96
CA ILE A 185 1.93 -7.11 -15.69
C ILE A 185 2.72 -6.87 -14.40
N PRO A 186 3.47 -5.75 -14.24
CA PRO A 186 4.21 -5.51 -13.01
C PRO A 186 3.26 -5.42 -11.80
N TRP A 187 2.04 -4.92 -11.99
CA TRP A 187 1.02 -4.89 -10.95
C TRP A 187 0.55 -6.29 -10.54
N ALA A 188 0.33 -7.19 -11.50
CA ALA A 188 -0.01 -8.58 -11.21
C ALA A 188 1.09 -9.29 -10.42
N ILE A 189 2.37 -9.03 -10.75
CA ILE A 189 3.53 -9.59 -10.04
C ILE A 189 3.57 -9.06 -8.61
N ALA A 190 3.50 -7.74 -8.41
CA ALA A 190 3.52 -7.11 -7.09
C ALA A 190 2.34 -7.56 -6.22
N GLY A 191 1.14 -7.62 -6.80
CA GLY A 191 -0.06 -8.15 -6.14
C GLY A 191 0.08 -9.62 -5.75
N LYS A 192 0.68 -10.45 -6.62
CA LYS A 192 0.92 -11.86 -6.35
C LYS A 192 1.90 -12.04 -5.19
N ALA A 193 2.99 -11.29 -5.20
CA ALA A 193 3.97 -11.26 -4.11
C ALA A 193 3.29 -10.85 -2.79
N LYS A 194 2.52 -9.75 -2.80
CA LYS A 194 1.76 -9.29 -1.63
C LYS A 194 0.83 -10.37 -1.06
N LEU A 195 -0.02 -10.98 -1.88
CA LEU A 195 -0.98 -11.97 -1.40
C LEU A 195 -0.32 -13.23 -0.85
N ARG A 196 0.73 -13.73 -1.53
CA ARG A 196 1.44 -14.95 -1.14
C ARG A 196 2.22 -14.73 0.15
N SER A 197 3.03 -13.67 0.19
CA SER A 197 3.90 -13.37 1.32
C SER A 197 3.09 -13.01 2.56
N HIS A 198 2.00 -12.24 2.43
CA HIS A 198 1.15 -11.91 3.58
C HIS A 198 0.38 -13.10 4.13
N GLU A 199 -0.10 -13.99 3.26
CA GLU A 199 -0.73 -15.25 3.68
C GLU A 199 0.27 -16.14 4.43
N LEU A 200 1.46 -16.33 3.86
CA LEU A 200 2.52 -17.10 4.49
C LEU A 200 2.89 -16.53 5.87
N MET A 201 3.01 -15.21 6.01
CA MET A 201 3.28 -14.58 7.31
C MET A 201 2.23 -14.94 8.35
N LEU A 202 0.94 -14.77 8.02
CA LEU A 202 -0.15 -15.05 8.95
C LEU A 202 -0.29 -16.54 9.27
N ASP A 203 -0.02 -17.41 8.30
CA ASP A 203 -0.06 -18.87 8.46
C ASP A 203 1.12 -19.37 9.31
N GLN A 204 2.32 -18.82 9.10
CA GLN A 204 3.50 -19.09 9.92
C GLN A 204 3.26 -18.68 11.37
N MET A 205 2.63 -17.52 11.60
CA MET A 205 2.28 -17.09 12.96
C MET A 205 1.22 -17.98 13.60
N ALA A 206 0.18 -18.38 12.85
CA ALA A 206 -0.92 -19.20 13.35
C ALA A 206 -0.49 -20.63 13.71
N ASN A 207 0.44 -21.21 12.93
CA ASN A 207 0.96 -22.55 13.12
C ASN A 207 2.39 -22.55 13.66
N PHE A 208 2.79 -21.46 14.32
CA PHE A 208 4.15 -21.28 14.77
C PHE A 208 4.53 -22.34 15.81
N ASP A 209 5.69 -22.99 15.62
CA ASP A 209 6.30 -23.83 16.63
C ASP A 209 7.80 -23.58 16.71
N CYS A 210 8.26 -23.08 17.86
CA CYS A 210 9.66 -22.82 18.16
C CYS A 210 10.52 -24.08 18.02
N ARG A 211 9.97 -25.27 18.25
CA ARG A 211 10.71 -26.55 18.11
C ARG A 211 11.03 -26.87 16.65
N ALA A 212 10.21 -26.41 15.70
CA ALA A 212 10.44 -26.60 14.28
C ALA A 212 11.45 -25.58 13.69
N ALA A 213 11.82 -24.53 14.46
CA ALA A 213 12.75 -23.52 13.99
C ALA A 213 14.14 -24.11 13.72
N GLN A 214 14.76 -23.64 12.65
CA GLN A 214 16.08 -24.00 12.16
C GLN A 214 17.14 -23.15 12.86
N CYS A 215 18.30 -23.75 13.11
CA CYS A 215 19.45 -23.08 13.68
C CYS A 215 20.59 -23.12 12.67
N THR A 216 21.25 -21.98 12.43
CA THR A 216 22.42 -21.90 11.52
C THR A 216 23.58 -22.74 12.05
N GLU A 217 23.80 -22.73 13.36
CA GLU A 217 24.83 -23.50 14.04
C GLU A 217 24.16 -24.54 14.96
N PRO A 218 24.17 -25.83 14.62
CA PRO A 218 23.44 -26.86 15.39
C PRO A 218 23.82 -26.93 16.87
N ALA A 219 25.06 -26.55 17.21
CA ALA A 219 25.56 -26.51 18.59
C ALA A 219 24.81 -25.47 19.46
N ASP A 220 24.33 -24.37 18.86
CA ASP A 220 23.65 -23.30 19.58
C ASP A 220 22.18 -23.63 19.88
N ARG A 221 21.60 -24.64 19.21
CA ARG A 221 20.18 -24.97 19.30
C ARG A 221 19.73 -25.21 20.75
N LEU A 222 20.49 -26.03 21.48
CA LEU A 222 20.18 -26.44 22.85
C LEU A 222 20.24 -25.23 23.79
N LEU A 223 21.28 -24.40 23.65
CA LEU A 223 21.46 -23.17 24.41
C LEU A 223 20.31 -22.19 24.18
N VAL A 224 19.96 -21.94 22.92
CA VAL A 224 18.91 -20.97 22.56
C VAL A 224 17.54 -21.43 23.04
N GLN A 225 17.21 -22.72 22.89
CA GLN A 225 15.95 -23.27 23.38
C GLN A 225 15.84 -23.17 24.91
N GLN A 226 16.90 -23.49 25.65
CA GLN A 226 16.95 -23.32 27.10
C GLN A 226 16.74 -21.86 27.53
N GLN A 227 17.27 -20.90 26.77
CA GLN A 227 17.04 -19.49 27.05
C GLN A 227 15.59 -19.07 26.81
N VAL A 228 14.96 -19.50 25.72
CA VAL A 228 13.54 -19.24 25.46
C VAL A 228 12.66 -19.86 26.56
N GLN A 229 12.94 -21.10 26.95
CA GLN A 229 12.26 -21.78 28.06
C GLN A 229 12.38 -20.98 29.36
N HIS A 230 13.59 -20.55 29.71
CA HIS A 230 13.82 -19.75 30.91
C HIS A 230 13.03 -18.44 30.91
N LEU A 231 12.87 -17.78 29.74
CA LEU A 231 12.11 -16.54 29.62
C LEU A 231 10.60 -16.74 29.85
N PHE A 232 10.04 -17.86 29.37
CA PHE A 232 8.61 -18.15 29.41
C PHE A 232 8.17 -19.09 30.54
N ARG A 233 9.11 -19.53 31.39
CA ARG A 233 8.80 -20.34 32.56
C ARG A 233 7.81 -19.61 33.48
N ALA A 234 6.71 -20.29 33.82
CA ALA A 234 5.73 -19.76 34.76
C ALA A 234 6.38 -19.55 36.14
N PRO A 235 6.01 -18.49 36.88
CA PRO A 235 6.36 -18.38 38.29
C PRO A 235 5.83 -19.63 39.01
N LEU A 236 6.69 -20.29 39.78
CA LEU A 236 6.26 -21.41 40.63
C LEU A 236 5.23 -20.86 41.63
N GLU A 237 3.95 -21.20 41.44
CA GLU A 237 2.99 -21.06 42.53
C GLU A 237 3.45 -22.00 43.66
N PRO A 238 3.43 -21.57 44.93
CA PRO A 238 3.74 -22.43 46.05
C PRO A 238 2.58 -23.41 46.26
N SER A 239 2.52 -24.46 45.43
CA SER A 239 1.59 -25.57 45.60
C SER A 239 2.14 -26.57 46.61
N CYS A 240 1.42 -26.78 47.71
CA CYS A 240 1.68 -27.79 48.74
C CYS A 240 1.45 -29.25 48.30
N SER A 241 1.59 -29.57 47.01
CA SER A 241 1.44 -30.95 46.49
C SER A 241 2.77 -31.43 45.91
N SER A 242 3.35 -32.39 46.61
CA SER A 242 4.56 -33.14 46.27
C SER A 242 4.32 -34.09 45.10
N ASP A 243 4.10 -33.56 43.91
CA ASP A 243 4.23 -34.33 42.67
C ASP A 243 5.46 -33.83 41.93
N SER A 244 6.42 -34.72 41.72
CA SER A 244 7.64 -34.48 40.95
C SER A 244 7.27 -34.26 39.49
N VAL A 245 6.91 -33.03 39.13
CA VAL A 245 6.78 -32.65 37.73
C VAL A 245 8.16 -32.78 37.09
N GLU A 246 8.31 -33.74 36.17
CA GLU A 246 9.54 -33.97 35.43
C GLU A 246 9.98 -32.68 34.71
N VAL A 247 11.29 -32.39 34.76
CA VAL A 247 11.88 -31.16 34.19
C VAL A 247 11.50 -30.98 32.71
N ASP A 248 11.45 -32.09 31.96
CA ASP A 248 11.06 -32.12 30.54
C ASP A 248 9.63 -31.60 30.30
N GLN A 249 8.69 -31.87 31.22
CA GLN A 249 7.30 -31.39 31.09
C GLN A 249 7.16 -29.88 31.36
N ILE A 250 8.05 -29.30 32.20
CA ILE A 250 8.08 -27.86 32.48
C ILE A 250 8.68 -27.10 31.30
N ASP A 251 9.69 -27.70 30.69
CA ASP A 251 10.42 -27.18 29.53
C ASP A 251 9.52 -27.15 28.28
N ASP A 252 8.66 -28.15 28.09
CA ASP A 252 7.67 -28.16 27.01
C ASP A 252 6.56 -27.11 27.23
N LYS A 253 6.02 -26.99 28.46
CA LYS A 253 5.02 -25.96 28.78
C LYS A 253 5.53 -24.54 28.55
N SER A 254 6.81 -24.30 28.78
CA SER A 254 7.44 -22.99 28.59
C SER A 254 7.56 -22.63 27.11
N LEU A 255 7.91 -23.60 26.25
CA LEU A 255 7.91 -23.41 24.80
C LEU A 255 6.49 -23.22 24.25
N ASP A 256 5.51 -23.94 24.79
CA ASP A 256 4.11 -23.80 24.39
C ASP A 256 3.55 -22.42 24.76
N ALA A 257 3.98 -21.85 25.90
CA ALA A 257 3.62 -20.48 26.28
C ALA A 257 4.18 -19.44 25.28
N PHE A 258 5.42 -19.63 24.81
CA PHE A 258 5.99 -18.77 23.76
C PHE A 258 5.29 -18.94 22.41
N ASN A 259 4.99 -20.18 22.03
CA ASN A 259 4.20 -20.46 20.82
C ASN A 259 2.83 -19.76 20.90
N GLY A 260 2.15 -19.86 22.04
CA GLY A 260 0.88 -19.17 22.30
C GLY A 260 0.98 -17.63 22.22
N TYR A 261 2.09 -17.05 22.66
CA TYR A 261 2.36 -15.61 22.51
C TYR A 261 2.42 -15.18 21.03
N ILE A 262 3.10 -15.95 20.18
CA ILE A 262 3.20 -15.64 18.74
C ILE A 262 1.85 -15.86 18.04
N GLN A 263 1.20 -17.01 18.30
CA GLN A 263 -0.06 -17.40 17.67
C GLN A 263 -1.24 -16.49 18.06
N GLY A 264 -1.22 -15.93 19.27
CA GLY A 264 -2.25 -15.05 19.81
C GLY A 264 -1.84 -13.58 19.84
N PRO A 265 -1.31 -13.07 20.97
CA PRO A 265 -1.03 -11.65 21.18
C PRO A 265 -0.28 -10.95 20.03
N LEU A 266 0.84 -11.53 19.57
CA LEU A 266 1.64 -10.92 18.52
C LEU A 266 0.89 -10.90 17.18
N ARG A 267 0.25 -12.02 16.81
CA ARG A 267 -0.57 -12.11 15.60
C ARG A 267 -1.72 -11.11 15.60
N SER A 268 -2.37 -10.88 16.75
CA SER A 268 -3.41 -9.87 16.89
C SER A 268 -2.89 -8.45 16.63
N VAL A 269 -1.73 -8.09 17.19
CA VAL A 269 -1.10 -6.78 16.94
C VAL A 269 -0.69 -6.62 15.47
N VAL A 270 -0.18 -7.69 14.84
CA VAL A 270 0.12 -7.67 13.40
C VAL A 270 -1.13 -7.49 12.56
N MET A 271 -2.23 -8.15 12.94
CA MET A 271 -3.52 -7.99 12.27
C MET A 271 -4.10 -6.57 12.43
N GLU A 272 -3.88 -5.92 13.57
CA GLU A 272 -4.28 -4.53 13.82
C GLU A 272 -3.43 -3.53 13.02
N ASN A 273 -2.10 -3.69 13.04
CA ASN A 273 -1.17 -2.73 12.44
C ASN A 273 -0.98 -2.91 10.93
N VAL A 274 -0.90 -4.14 10.46
CA VAL A 274 -0.62 -4.48 9.05
C VAL A 274 -1.90 -4.88 8.30
N GLY A 275 -2.92 -5.36 9.02
CA GLY A 275 -4.19 -5.79 8.46
C GLY A 275 -4.21 -7.25 7.99
N ALA A 276 -5.39 -7.74 7.62
CA ALA A 276 -5.53 -9.07 7.03
C ALA A 276 -5.00 -9.14 5.59
N ARG A 277 -4.98 -10.36 5.04
CA ARG A 277 -4.49 -10.67 3.67
C ARG A 277 -5.01 -9.73 2.57
N LEU A 278 -6.27 -9.29 2.63
CA LEU A 278 -6.88 -8.42 1.61
C LEU A 278 -6.90 -6.94 2.00
N HIS A 279 -6.50 -6.62 3.23
CA HIS A 279 -6.44 -5.26 3.70
C HIS A 279 -5.23 -4.54 3.11
N VAL A 280 -5.43 -3.25 2.85
CA VAL A 280 -4.39 -2.27 2.57
C VAL A 280 -4.86 -1.00 3.29
N PRO A 281 -4.03 -0.39 4.16
CA PRO A 281 -4.42 0.83 4.85
C PRO A 281 -4.82 1.93 3.87
N TYR A 282 -5.90 2.65 4.15
CA TYR A 282 -6.40 3.73 3.28
C TYR A 282 -5.33 4.79 2.99
N GLY A 283 -4.57 5.20 4.00
CA GLY A 283 -3.47 6.15 3.83
C GLY A 283 -2.36 5.65 2.90
N LEU A 284 -2.10 4.34 2.87
CA LEU A 284 -1.14 3.74 1.94
C LEU A 284 -1.67 3.75 0.51
N CYS A 285 -2.98 3.55 0.31
CA CYS A 285 -3.61 3.69 -1.00
C CYS A 285 -3.54 5.14 -1.52
N LEU A 286 -3.75 6.14 -0.65
CA LEU A 286 -3.56 7.55 -1.00
C LEU A 286 -2.10 7.86 -1.36
N LEU A 287 -1.16 7.33 -0.57
CA LEU A 287 0.27 7.48 -0.83
C LEU A 287 0.65 6.92 -2.21
N ALA A 288 0.14 5.73 -2.53
CA ALA A 288 0.33 5.11 -3.84
C ALA A 288 -0.29 5.91 -5.00
N GLY A 289 -1.35 6.69 -4.73
CA GLY A 289 -2.01 7.59 -5.67
C GLY A 289 -1.42 9.01 -5.76
N LEU A 290 -0.32 9.31 -5.05
CA LEU A 290 0.31 10.64 -5.07
C LEU A 290 0.63 11.18 -6.49
N PRO A 291 1.15 10.39 -7.44
CA PRO A 291 1.44 10.91 -8.78
C PRO A 291 0.19 11.44 -9.49
N MET A 292 -0.95 10.75 -9.35
CA MET A 292 -2.23 11.21 -9.91
C MET A 292 -2.79 12.42 -9.15
N THR A 293 -2.55 12.49 -7.84
CA THR A 293 -2.88 13.68 -7.04
C THR A 293 -2.12 14.90 -7.55
N PHE A 294 -0.82 14.76 -7.82
CA PHE A 294 -0.03 15.83 -8.41
C PHE A 294 -0.44 16.15 -9.85
N TYR A 295 -0.82 15.14 -10.62
CA TYR A 295 -1.32 15.32 -11.98
C TYR A 295 -2.60 16.15 -12.04
N SER A 296 -3.45 16.12 -11.00
CA SER A 296 -4.63 17.01 -10.93
C SER A 296 -4.29 18.49 -11.12
N GLY A 297 -3.14 18.94 -10.61
CA GLY A 297 -2.68 20.31 -10.80
C GLY A 297 -2.25 20.60 -12.24
N VAL A 298 -1.67 19.61 -12.92
CA VAL A 298 -1.32 19.69 -14.35
C VAL A 298 -2.60 19.84 -15.17
N ASP A 299 -3.55 18.93 -14.95
CA ASP A 299 -4.84 18.90 -15.66
C ASP A 299 -5.59 20.24 -15.56
N ILE A 300 -5.67 20.80 -14.35
CA ILE A 300 -6.34 22.08 -14.09
C ILE A 300 -5.61 23.26 -14.75
N LEU A 301 -4.28 23.33 -14.62
CA LEU A 301 -3.50 24.51 -15.04
C LEU A 301 -3.19 24.52 -16.54
N GLN A 302 -3.32 23.38 -17.21
CA GLN A 302 -2.98 23.26 -18.62
C GLN A 302 -4.15 23.60 -19.55
N CYS A 303 -5.35 23.76 -19.00
CA CYS A 303 -6.54 24.26 -19.69
C CYS A 303 -6.42 25.77 -19.95
N ASP A 304 -6.39 26.18 -21.22
CA ASP A 304 -6.41 27.58 -21.67
C ASP A 304 -7.85 28.13 -21.75
N GLU A 305 -8.00 29.39 -22.17
CA GLU A 305 -9.31 30.04 -22.29
C GLU A 305 -10.28 29.28 -23.21
N ALA A 306 -9.78 28.72 -24.31
CA ALA A 306 -10.57 27.93 -25.24
C ALA A 306 -11.06 26.62 -24.59
N CYS A 307 -10.18 25.94 -23.86
CA CYS A 307 -10.53 24.76 -23.07
C CYS A 307 -11.54 25.08 -21.94
N VAL A 308 -11.39 26.21 -21.25
CA VAL A 308 -12.34 26.64 -20.19
C VAL A 308 -13.72 26.86 -20.79
N ALA A 309 -13.79 27.55 -21.93
CA ALA A 309 -15.04 27.79 -22.64
C ALA A 309 -15.67 26.48 -23.17
N SER A 310 -14.87 25.55 -23.69
CA SER A 310 -15.38 24.25 -24.18
C SER A 310 -15.97 23.37 -23.07
N ASN A 311 -15.50 23.54 -21.83
CA ASN A 311 -16.07 22.87 -20.66
C ASN A 311 -17.31 23.59 -20.07
N GLY A 312 -17.78 24.67 -20.73
CA GLY A 312 -18.99 25.39 -20.34
C GLY A 312 -18.79 26.42 -19.21
N PHE A 313 -17.55 26.86 -18.97
CA PHE A 313 -17.26 27.88 -17.96
C PHE A 313 -16.89 29.22 -18.61
N GLU A 314 -17.40 30.31 -18.05
CA GLU A 314 -17.07 31.67 -18.50
C GLU A 314 -15.73 32.19 -17.94
N ALA A 315 -15.30 31.65 -16.79
CA ALA A 315 -14.12 32.12 -16.08
C ALA A 315 -13.27 30.95 -15.56
N PHE A 316 -11.95 31.08 -15.72
CA PHE A 316 -10.96 30.10 -15.24
C PHE A 316 -11.10 29.80 -13.75
N SER A 317 -11.43 30.80 -12.92
CA SER A 317 -11.62 30.60 -11.47
C SER A 317 -12.78 29.65 -11.14
N SER A 318 -13.84 29.67 -11.95
CA SER A 318 -15.01 28.81 -11.76
C SER A 318 -14.68 27.39 -12.20
N TYR A 319 -14.04 27.23 -13.36
CA TYR A 319 -13.51 25.96 -13.84
C TYR A 319 -12.54 25.33 -12.82
N MET A 320 -11.55 26.09 -12.35
CA MET A 320 -10.56 25.63 -11.37
C MET A 320 -11.22 25.09 -10.09
N LYS A 321 -12.16 25.85 -9.51
CA LYS A 321 -12.89 25.40 -8.31
C LYS A 321 -13.67 24.11 -8.58
N ALA A 322 -14.33 24.03 -9.73
CA ALA A 322 -15.14 22.89 -10.10
C ALA A 322 -14.27 21.63 -10.30
N SER A 323 -13.19 21.75 -11.08
CA SER A 323 -12.22 20.68 -11.31
C SER A 323 -11.53 20.23 -10.02
N MET A 324 -11.18 21.14 -9.11
CA MET A 324 -10.60 20.78 -7.81
C MET A 324 -11.55 19.88 -7.00
N VAL A 325 -12.85 20.18 -6.98
CA VAL A 325 -13.84 19.33 -6.28
C VAL A 325 -13.91 17.95 -6.92
N THR A 326 -13.99 17.86 -8.25
CA THR A 326 -14.05 16.59 -8.97
C THR A 326 -12.80 15.74 -8.75
N TRP A 327 -11.62 16.36 -8.76
CA TRP A 327 -10.35 15.70 -8.45
C TRP A 327 -10.29 15.24 -6.99
N LEU A 328 -10.74 16.04 -6.03
CA LEU A 328 -10.80 15.64 -4.62
C LEU A 328 -11.71 14.42 -4.42
N VAL A 329 -12.88 14.38 -5.07
CA VAL A 329 -13.76 13.21 -5.04
C VAL A 329 -13.04 11.98 -5.60
N ASN A 330 -12.34 12.11 -6.72
CA ASN A 330 -11.58 10.99 -7.29
C ASN A 330 -10.45 10.50 -6.38
N ILE A 331 -9.65 11.42 -5.84
CA ILE A 331 -8.51 11.12 -4.97
C ILE A 331 -8.98 10.45 -3.68
N LEU A 332 -10.06 10.97 -3.07
CA LEU A 332 -10.53 10.48 -1.78
C LEU A 332 -11.42 9.25 -1.92
N LEU A 333 -12.31 9.20 -2.91
CA LEU A 333 -13.33 8.17 -3.04
C LEU A 333 -12.96 7.06 -4.03
N VAL A 334 -12.37 7.38 -5.18
CA VAL A 334 -12.19 6.43 -6.29
C VAL A 334 -10.83 5.74 -6.25
N TYR A 335 -9.73 6.49 -6.18
CA TYR A 335 -8.38 5.93 -6.25
C TYR A 335 -8.07 4.90 -5.16
N PRO A 336 -8.51 5.08 -3.90
CA PRO A 336 -8.21 4.11 -2.87
C PRO A 336 -8.92 2.78 -3.07
N ILE A 337 -10.08 2.75 -3.73
CA ILE A 337 -10.90 1.55 -3.97
C ILE A 337 -10.19 0.56 -4.89
N PHE A 338 -9.35 1.04 -5.82
CA PHE A 338 -8.66 0.21 -6.81
C PHE A 338 -7.89 -0.96 -6.17
N TYR A 339 -7.05 -0.67 -5.18
CA TYR A 339 -6.17 -1.65 -4.51
C TYR A 339 -6.94 -2.81 -3.84
N PRO A 340 -7.90 -2.56 -2.93
CA PRO A 340 -8.67 -3.63 -2.28
C PRO A 340 -9.58 -4.40 -3.23
N VAL A 341 -10.09 -3.79 -4.31
CA VAL A 341 -10.86 -4.49 -5.35
C VAL A 341 -9.94 -5.42 -6.14
N PHE A 342 -8.79 -4.93 -6.58
CA PHE A 342 -7.77 -5.72 -7.26
C PHE A 342 -7.37 -6.95 -6.46
N LEU A 343 -7.07 -6.79 -5.16
CA LEU A 343 -6.67 -7.92 -4.31
C LEU A 343 -7.77 -8.97 -4.14
N ARG A 344 -9.05 -8.56 -4.06
CA ARG A 344 -10.19 -9.47 -3.99
C ARG A 344 -10.36 -10.28 -5.28
N MET A 345 -10.19 -9.64 -6.44
CA MET A 345 -10.19 -10.32 -7.73
C MET A 345 -9.01 -11.28 -7.88
N LEU A 346 -7.82 -10.82 -7.49
CA LEU A 346 -6.60 -11.61 -7.53
C LEU A 346 -6.68 -12.83 -6.62
N LYS A 347 -7.28 -12.72 -5.43
CA LYS A 347 -7.54 -13.89 -4.56
C LYS A 347 -8.36 -14.97 -5.28
N ARG A 348 -9.34 -14.59 -6.12
CA ARG A 348 -10.09 -15.56 -6.93
C ARG A 348 -9.23 -16.17 -8.01
N ALA A 349 -8.35 -15.41 -8.66
CA ALA A 349 -7.40 -15.96 -9.63
C ALA A 349 -6.48 -17.02 -9.00
N PHE A 350 -6.13 -16.87 -7.72
CA PHE A 350 -5.31 -17.82 -6.96
C PHE A 350 -5.98 -19.15 -6.62
N SER A 351 -7.30 -19.29 -6.78
CA SER A 351 -7.95 -20.60 -6.59
C SER A 351 -7.60 -21.60 -7.72
N VAL A 352 -7.01 -21.11 -8.81
CA VAL A 352 -6.61 -21.92 -9.96
C VAL A 352 -5.20 -22.48 -9.74
N GLN A 353 -5.08 -23.81 -9.79
CA GLN A 353 -3.81 -24.51 -9.53
C GLN A 353 -2.76 -24.36 -10.65
N ARG A 354 -3.17 -24.12 -11.89
CA ARG A 354 -2.24 -24.01 -13.04
C ARG A 354 -1.55 -22.65 -13.05
N GLU A 355 -0.23 -22.62 -12.90
CA GLU A 355 0.54 -21.37 -12.76
C GLU A 355 0.39 -20.39 -13.93
N CYS A 356 0.45 -20.87 -15.18
CA CYS A 356 0.29 -20.01 -16.36
C CYS A 356 -1.11 -19.38 -16.43
N LEU A 357 -2.14 -20.17 -16.13
CA LEU A 357 -3.53 -19.70 -16.13
C LEU A 357 -3.78 -18.75 -14.96
N GLN A 358 -3.22 -19.04 -13.78
CA GLN A 358 -3.26 -18.16 -12.62
C GLN A 358 -2.63 -16.80 -12.94
N PHE A 359 -1.46 -16.78 -13.58
CA PHE A 359 -0.79 -15.54 -13.99
C PHE A 359 -1.62 -14.75 -15.01
N PHE A 360 -2.16 -15.42 -16.02
CA PHE A 360 -3.05 -14.79 -17.00
C PHE A 360 -4.28 -14.17 -16.35
N LEU A 361 -4.94 -14.88 -15.42
CA LEU A 361 -6.07 -14.37 -14.65
C LEU A 361 -5.68 -13.22 -13.71
N ALA A 362 -4.45 -13.21 -13.19
CA ALA A 362 -3.92 -12.09 -12.40
C ALA A 362 -3.75 -10.81 -13.23
N VAL A 363 -3.26 -10.94 -14.47
CA VAL A 363 -3.17 -9.82 -15.42
C VAL A 363 -4.57 -9.31 -15.78
N ILE A 364 -5.51 -10.21 -16.11
CA ILE A 364 -6.91 -9.83 -16.35
C ILE A 364 -7.52 -9.11 -15.14
N SER A 365 -7.28 -9.61 -13.93
CA SER A 365 -7.76 -8.97 -12.69
C SER A 365 -7.21 -7.55 -12.54
N SER A 366 -5.95 -7.33 -12.94
CA SER A 366 -5.33 -6.00 -12.96
C SER A 366 -6.01 -5.07 -13.96
N ILE A 367 -6.24 -5.55 -15.19
CA ILE A 367 -6.90 -4.77 -16.24
C ILE A 367 -8.32 -4.38 -15.82
N VAL A 368 -9.13 -5.36 -15.40
CA VAL A 368 -10.53 -5.12 -15.02
C VAL A 368 -10.64 -4.19 -13.82
N SER A 369 -9.79 -4.34 -12.80
CA SER A 369 -9.80 -3.43 -11.64
C SER A 369 -9.36 -2.02 -12.00
N LEU A 370 -8.38 -1.85 -12.90
CA LEU A 370 -7.97 -0.54 -13.42
C LEU A 370 -9.11 0.10 -14.22
N SER A 371 -9.70 -0.64 -15.16
CA SER A 371 -10.86 -0.20 -15.95
C SER A 371 -12.03 0.20 -15.05
N TYR A 372 -12.27 -0.54 -13.97
CA TYR A 372 -13.32 -0.22 -13.00
C TYR A 372 -13.04 1.11 -12.27
N GLY A 373 -11.80 1.35 -11.84
CA GLY A 373 -11.41 2.64 -11.24
C GLY A 373 -11.65 3.82 -12.19
N TYR A 374 -11.25 3.68 -13.46
CA TYR A 374 -11.49 4.70 -14.47
C TYR A 374 -12.95 4.85 -14.87
N PHE A 375 -13.74 3.77 -14.82
CA PHE A 375 -15.18 3.81 -15.01
C PHE A 375 -15.85 4.65 -13.92
N CYS A 376 -15.52 4.42 -12.65
CA CYS A 376 -15.99 5.25 -11.55
C CYS A 376 -15.55 6.71 -11.72
N SER A 377 -14.31 6.94 -12.14
CA SER A 377 -13.78 8.28 -12.40
C SER A 377 -14.55 8.99 -13.52
N GLY A 378 -14.78 8.33 -14.64
CA GLY A 378 -15.52 8.88 -15.78
C GLY A 378 -16.96 9.26 -15.42
N TRP A 379 -17.62 8.49 -14.55
CA TRP A 379 -18.93 8.87 -14.01
C TRP A 379 -18.86 10.10 -13.12
N VAL A 380 -17.86 10.19 -12.23
CA VAL A 380 -17.65 11.36 -11.37
C VAL A 380 -17.45 12.61 -12.23
N PHE A 381 -16.55 12.58 -13.22
CA PHE A 381 -16.33 13.71 -14.14
C PHE A 381 -17.60 14.03 -14.93
N GLY A 382 -18.21 13.02 -15.56
CA GLY A 382 -19.35 13.20 -16.45
C GLY A 382 -20.61 13.74 -15.76
N LEU A 383 -20.97 13.20 -14.60
CA LEU A 383 -22.12 13.69 -13.83
C LEU A 383 -21.86 15.05 -13.20
N PHE A 384 -20.60 15.35 -12.86
CA PHE A 384 -20.25 16.66 -12.36
C PHE A 384 -20.37 17.74 -13.45
N TYR A 385 -19.87 17.49 -14.67
CA TYR A 385 -20.10 18.42 -15.79
C TYR A 385 -21.59 18.55 -16.13
N SER A 386 -22.34 17.45 -16.10
CA SER A 386 -23.80 17.47 -16.26
C SER A 386 -24.49 18.34 -15.19
N TRP A 387 -24.04 18.29 -13.93
CA TRP A 387 -24.54 19.18 -12.87
C TRP A 387 -24.25 20.65 -13.17
N VAL A 388 -23.03 20.97 -13.61
CA VAL A 388 -22.66 22.36 -13.95
C VAL A 388 -23.55 22.91 -15.08
N GLN A 389 -23.86 22.09 -16.09
CA GLN A 389 -24.63 22.53 -17.26
C GLN A 389 -26.15 22.51 -17.05
N HIS A 390 -26.68 21.51 -16.32
CA HIS A 390 -28.12 21.26 -16.20
C HIS A 390 -28.68 21.47 -14.78
N GLY A 391 -27.85 21.93 -13.83
CA GLY A 391 -28.26 22.20 -12.46
C GLY A 391 -28.78 20.94 -11.73
N ILE A 392 -29.94 21.05 -11.09
CA ILE A 392 -30.49 20.02 -10.18
C ILE A 392 -30.64 18.65 -10.86
N VAL A 393 -30.91 18.61 -12.17
CA VAL A 393 -31.08 17.36 -12.94
C VAL A 393 -29.81 16.52 -12.94
N GLY A 394 -28.63 17.15 -13.02
CA GLY A 394 -27.34 16.46 -12.93
C GLY A 394 -26.88 16.18 -11.48
N LEU A 395 -27.42 16.91 -10.50
CA LEU A 395 -27.01 16.79 -9.09
C LEU A 395 -27.49 15.48 -8.44
N LEU A 396 -28.76 15.09 -8.67
CA LEU A 396 -29.31 13.86 -8.07
C LEU A 396 -28.52 12.58 -8.41
N PRO A 397 -28.21 12.28 -9.69
CA PRO A 397 -27.40 11.10 -10.01
C PRO A 397 -25.97 11.19 -9.46
N LEU A 398 -25.39 12.40 -9.39
CA LEU A 398 -24.08 12.60 -8.78
C LEU A 398 -24.11 12.27 -7.28
N LEU A 399 -25.11 12.75 -6.53
CA LEU A 399 -25.26 12.44 -5.10
C LEU A 399 -25.46 10.94 -4.87
N ALA A 400 -26.27 10.28 -5.69
CA ALA A 400 -26.45 8.83 -5.61
C ALA A 400 -25.13 8.07 -5.82
N LEU A 401 -24.32 8.49 -6.82
CA LEU A 401 -23.00 7.90 -7.05
C LEU A 401 -22.06 8.11 -5.86
N LEU A 402 -22.03 9.32 -5.28
CA LEU A 402 -21.20 9.60 -4.10
C LEU A 402 -21.58 8.70 -2.91
N VAL A 403 -22.87 8.49 -2.66
CA VAL A 403 -23.34 7.56 -1.62
C VAL A 403 -22.84 6.14 -1.91
N ILE A 404 -22.96 5.66 -3.15
CA ILE A 404 -22.47 4.34 -3.55
C ILE A 404 -20.96 4.21 -3.30
N LEU A 405 -20.17 5.21 -3.70
CA LEU A 405 -18.72 5.22 -3.51
C LEU A 405 -18.35 5.22 -2.02
N VAL A 406 -19.04 6.01 -1.18
CA VAL A 406 -18.81 6.02 0.28
C VAL A 406 -19.15 4.67 0.91
N LEU A 407 -20.31 4.09 0.57
CA LEU A 407 -20.70 2.76 1.06
C LEU A 407 -19.70 1.68 0.62
N GLN A 408 -19.20 1.78 -0.62
CA GLN A 408 -18.17 0.90 -1.13
C GLN A 408 -16.86 1.05 -0.34
N GLN A 409 -16.44 2.28 -0.02
CA GLN A 409 -15.27 2.48 0.84
C GLN A 409 -15.46 1.88 2.23
N GLN A 410 -16.61 2.10 2.86
CA GLN A 410 -16.93 1.49 4.15
C GLN A 410 -16.88 -0.03 4.08
N CYS A 411 -17.39 -0.64 3.01
CA CYS A 411 -17.32 -2.09 2.82
C CYS A 411 -15.87 -2.60 2.62
N LEU A 412 -15.02 -1.81 1.94
CA LEU A 412 -13.67 -2.22 1.60
C LEU A 412 -12.67 -2.00 2.74
N PHE A 413 -12.87 -0.95 3.55
CA PHE A 413 -11.93 -0.51 4.59
C PHE A 413 -12.49 -0.57 6.02
N GLY A 414 -13.81 -0.60 6.22
CA GLY A 414 -14.47 -0.42 7.52
C GLY A 414 -14.59 -1.67 8.41
N ASN A 415 -13.99 -2.79 8.01
CA ASN A 415 -14.01 -4.03 8.81
C ASN A 415 -12.58 -4.43 9.20
N TYR A 416 -12.04 -3.81 10.26
CA TYR A 416 -11.05 -4.40 11.16
C TYR A 416 -11.28 -3.87 12.56
#